data_AF-A0A8J4FZ12-F1
#
_entry.id   AF-A0A8J4FZ12-F1
#
_cell.length_a   1.000
_cell.length_b   1.000
_cell.length_c   1.000
_cell.angle_alpha   90.00
_cell.angle_beta   90.00
_cell.angle_gamma   90.00
#
_symmetry.space_group_name_H-M   'P 1'
#
loop_
_entity.id
_entity.type
_entity.pdbx_description
1 polymer ?
#
loop_
_entity_poly.entity_id
_entity_poly.type
_entity_poly.pdbx_seq_one_letter_code
_entity_poly.pdbx_strand_id
1 'polypeptide(L)'
;MARVVLTVAASRVLRMACFMATVLPNPRPGCYRRRFPPVPPGLWDTIKLGYTTIRGFGGCNDLIFSGHGAFWVLAPLAFRTYYPGHRLSTWVLWLALAHACVKDVVDEQHYSVDMLLAVVVTWAVWDWLAWVYPAGESVLPRRPLGSPPDRLNPGVVGLILVCLAIAGVIVIGGKA
;
A
#
# COMPACT_ATOMS: atom_id res chain seq x y z
N MET A 1 -5.23 16.71 -1.10
CA MET A 1 -5.94 15.49 -0.63
C MET A 1 -6.76 14.81 -1.73
N ALA A 2 -7.43 15.55 -2.62
CA ALA A 2 -8.25 14.97 -3.70
C ALA A 2 -7.52 13.92 -4.57
N ARG A 3 -6.29 14.21 -5.03
CA ARG A 3 -5.49 13.26 -5.83
C ARG A 3 -5.20 11.95 -5.10
N VAL A 4 -4.94 11.98 -3.79
CA VAL A 4 -4.69 10.77 -2.99
C VAL A 4 -5.96 9.91 -2.95
N VAL A 5 -7.10 10.51 -2.61
CA VAL A 5 -8.39 9.80 -2.54
C VAL A 5 -8.76 9.19 -3.89
N LEU A 6 -8.59 9.94 -4.98
CA LEU A 6 -8.88 9.43 -6.31
C LEU A 6 -7.90 8.31 -6.74
N THR A 7 -6.62 8.41 -6.37
CA THR A 7 -5.65 7.35 -6.64
C THR A 7 -6.01 6.07 -5.88
N VAL A 8 -6.47 6.19 -4.63
CA VAL A 8 -7.02 5.05 -3.87
C VAL A 8 -8.23 4.49 -4.59
N ALA A 9 -9.20 5.32 -4.98
CA ALA A 9 -10.42 4.86 -5.65
C ALA A 9 -10.12 4.12 -6.97
N ALA A 10 -9.28 4.71 -7.82
CA ALA A 10 -8.85 4.11 -9.09
C ALA A 10 -8.07 2.79 -8.85
N SER A 11 -7.15 2.77 -7.89
CA SER A 11 -6.43 1.54 -7.53
C SER A 11 -7.40 0.47 -6.98
N ARG A 12 -8.43 0.83 -6.21
CA ARG A 12 -9.43 -0.13 -5.74
C ARG A 12 -10.24 -0.74 -6.88
N VAL A 13 -10.61 0.05 -7.89
CA VAL A 13 -11.30 -0.45 -9.09
C VAL A 13 -10.39 -1.40 -9.88
N LEU A 14 -9.13 -1.02 -10.10
CA LEU A 14 -8.15 -1.90 -10.76
C LEU A 14 -7.97 -3.21 -10.00
N ARG A 15 -7.91 -3.16 -8.66
CA ARG A 15 -7.86 -4.36 -7.81
C ARG A 15 -9.08 -5.25 -7.98
N MET A 16 -10.29 -4.67 -8.05
CA MET A 16 -11.51 -5.44 -8.31
C MET A 16 -11.45 -6.09 -9.70
N ALA A 17 -10.98 -5.39 -10.72
CA ALA A 17 -10.81 -5.96 -12.06
C ALA A 17 -9.80 -7.13 -12.06
N CYS A 18 -8.64 -6.96 -11.41
CA CYS A 18 -7.66 -8.03 -11.24
C CYS A 18 -8.23 -9.23 -10.47
N PHE A 19 -9.03 -9.01 -9.42
CA PHE A 19 -9.68 -10.09 -8.68
C PHE A 19 -10.66 -10.89 -9.55
N MET A 20 -11.42 -10.20 -10.40
CA MET A 20 -12.36 -10.82 -11.32
C MET A 20 -11.67 -11.57 -12.45
N ALA A 21 -10.43 -11.20 -12.79
CA ALA A 21 -9.65 -11.85 -13.85
C ALA A 21 -8.74 -12.97 -13.34
N THR A 22 -8.07 -12.77 -12.21
CA THR A 22 -6.97 -13.62 -11.72
C THR A 22 -7.10 -13.87 -10.23
N VAL A 23 -7.19 -15.14 -9.82
CA VAL A 23 -7.09 -15.55 -8.42
C VAL A 23 -6.00 -16.59 -8.31
N LEU A 24 -5.02 -16.33 -7.44
CA LEU A 24 -3.89 -17.22 -7.19
C LEU A 24 -4.07 -17.94 -5.86
N PRO A 25 -3.42 -19.10 -5.66
CA PRO A 25 -3.31 -19.70 -4.34
C PRO A 25 -2.47 -18.80 -3.43
N ASN A 26 -2.83 -18.72 -2.14
CA ASN A 26 -2.02 -18.00 -1.16
C ASN A 26 -0.65 -18.68 -0.96
N PRO A 27 0.47 -17.91 -0.82
CA PRO A 27 1.80 -18.45 -0.55
C PRO A 27 1.89 -19.33 0.70
N ARG A 28 0.97 -19.21 1.67
CA ARG A 28 0.97 -20.01 2.90
C ARG A 28 0.88 -21.51 2.63
N PRO A 29 1.86 -22.32 3.09
CA PRO A 29 1.93 -23.73 2.77
C PRO A 29 0.72 -24.47 3.33
N GLY A 30 0.01 -25.19 2.44
CA GLY A 30 -1.15 -26.00 2.81
C GLY A 30 -2.43 -25.21 3.10
N CYS A 31 -2.45 -23.88 3.06
CA CYS A 31 -3.67 -23.08 3.23
C CYS A 31 -4.68 -23.44 2.13
N TYR A 32 -4.25 -23.37 0.87
CA TYR A 32 -5.10 -23.66 -0.29
C TYR A 32 -5.70 -25.08 -0.22
N ARG A 33 -4.87 -26.09 0.04
CA ARG A 33 -5.29 -27.51 0.07
C ARG A 33 -6.26 -27.82 1.22
N ARG A 34 -6.19 -27.10 2.34
CA ARG A 34 -7.12 -27.27 3.47
C ARG A 34 -8.46 -26.58 3.23
N ARG A 35 -8.49 -25.55 2.38
CA ARG A 35 -9.66 -24.69 2.20
C ARG A 35 -10.46 -24.99 0.92
N PHE A 36 -9.79 -25.38 -0.15
CA PHE A 36 -10.40 -25.56 -1.47
C PHE A 36 -10.27 -27.01 -1.96
N PRO A 37 -11.28 -27.52 -2.68
CA PRO A 37 -11.22 -28.85 -3.28
C PRO A 37 -10.16 -28.90 -4.41
N PRO A 38 -9.69 -30.11 -4.78
CA PRO A 38 -8.80 -30.26 -5.92
C PRO A 38 -9.46 -29.78 -7.22
N VAL A 39 -8.63 -29.33 -8.17
CA VAL A 39 -9.10 -28.79 -9.45
C VAL A 39 -9.79 -29.91 -10.26
N PRO A 40 -11.07 -29.75 -10.65
CA PRO A 40 -11.78 -30.74 -11.46
C PRO A 40 -11.22 -30.77 -12.89
N PRO A 41 -11.30 -31.91 -13.59
CA PRO A 41 -10.72 -32.08 -14.93
C PRO A 41 -11.48 -31.33 -16.04
N GLY A 42 -12.76 -30.99 -15.82
CA GLY A 42 -13.59 -30.29 -16.79
C GLY A 42 -13.42 -28.77 -16.72
N LEU A 43 -13.16 -28.13 -17.87
CA LEU A 43 -12.99 -26.67 -17.98
C LEU A 43 -14.14 -25.88 -17.33
N TRP A 44 -15.38 -26.35 -17.51
CA TRP A 44 -16.56 -25.65 -17.01
C TRP A 44 -16.72 -25.76 -15.49
N ASP A 45 -16.35 -26.90 -14.93
CA ASP A 45 -16.31 -27.11 -13.49
C ASP A 45 -15.17 -26.30 -12.85
N THR A 46 -14.01 -26.18 -13.54
CA THR A 46 -12.90 -25.33 -13.09
C THR A 46 -13.32 -23.86 -13.05
N ILE A 47 -13.98 -23.36 -14.09
CA ILE A 47 -14.46 -21.98 -14.15
C ILE A 47 -15.52 -21.74 -13.07
N LYS A 48 -16.48 -22.65 -12.90
CA LYS A 48 -17.51 -22.56 -11.86
C LYS A 48 -16.89 -22.54 -10.46
N LEU A 49 -15.90 -23.38 -10.20
CA LEU A 49 -15.16 -23.41 -8.94
C LEU A 49 -14.42 -22.08 -8.68
N GLY A 50 -13.76 -21.55 -9.72
CA GLY A 50 -13.07 -20.26 -9.68
C GLY A 50 -14.01 -19.10 -9.31
N TYR A 51 -15.17 -18.99 -9.96
CA TYR A 51 -16.13 -17.91 -9.72
C TYR A 51 -16.93 -18.05 -8.42
N THR A 52 -17.11 -19.26 -7.89
CA THR A 52 -17.94 -19.50 -6.70
C THR A 52 -17.10 -19.61 -5.43
N THR A 53 -16.39 -20.72 -5.25
CA THR A 53 -15.72 -21.06 -3.99
C THR A 53 -14.40 -20.33 -3.82
N ILE A 54 -13.55 -20.29 -4.86
CA ILE A 54 -12.21 -19.69 -4.78
C ILE A 54 -12.27 -18.16 -4.64
N ARG A 55 -13.24 -17.49 -5.30
CA ARG A 55 -13.51 -16.06 -5.11
C ARG A 55 -14.36 -15.76 -3.88
N GLY A 56 -15.41 -16.55 -3.64
CA GLY A 56 -16.39 -16.27 -2.59
C GLY A 56 -15.89 -16.54 -1.17
N PHE A 57 -15.01 -17.54 -0.99
CA PHE A 57 -14.40 -17.85 0.30
C PHE A 57 -12.95 -17.36 0.32
N GLY A 58 -12.74 -16.15 0.87
CA GLY A 58 -11.41 -15.58 1.03
C GLY A 58 -10.50 -16.32 2.02
N GLY A 59 -9.26 -15.84 2.14
CA GLY A 59 -8.32 -16.19 3.22
C GLY A 59 -7.16 -17.08 2.78
N CYS A 60 -7.41 -18.07 1.93
CA CYS A 60 -6.37 -18.92 1.32
C CYS A 60 -6.19 -18.70 -0.19
N ASN A 61 -6.79 -17.63 -0.71
CA ASN A 61 -6.58 -17.11 -2.05
C ASN A 61 -5.76 -15.82 -2.00
N ASP A 62 -5.12 -15.48 -3.11
CA ASP A 62 -4.29 -14.29 -3.28
C ASP A 62 -4.68 -13.52 -4.53
N LEU A 63 -4.37 -12.23 -4.53
CA LEU A 63 -4.64 -11.29 -5.59
C LEU A 63 -3.33 -10.72 -6.11
N ILE A 64 -3.17 -10.73 -7.43
CA ILE A 64 -1.97 -10.22 -8.10
C ILE A 64 -1.67 -8.73 -7.80
N PHE A 65 -2.67 -7.96 -7.35
CA PHE A 65 -2.51 -6.54 -7.08
C PHE A 65 -2.76 -6.24 -5.61
N SER A 66 -1.70 -6.18 -4.79
CA SER A 66 -1.77 -5.99 -3.33
C SER A 66 -2.37 -4.64 -2.92
N GLY A 67 -3.29 -4.67 -1.95
CA GLY A 67 -3.97 -3.49 -1.41
C GLY A 67 -3.12 -2.75 -0.39
N HIS A 68 -2.26 -3.48 0.34
CA HIS A 68 -1.31 -2.90 1.28
C HIS A 68 -0.27 -2.07 0.53
N GLY A 69 0.37 -2.67 -0.48
CA GLY A 69 1.34 -1.99 -1.34
C GLY A 69 0.74 -0.77 -2.03
N ALA A 70 -0.47 -0.90 -2.59
CA ALA A 70 -1.18 0.18 -3.27
C ALA A 70 -1.53 1.34 -2.33
N PHE A 71 -1.78 1.07 -1.05
CA PHE A 71 -2.05 2.12 -0.07
C PHE A 71 -0.76 2.78 0.43
N TRP A 72 0.25 1.98 0.81
CA TRP A 72 1.48 2.48 1.43
C TRP A 72 2.32 3.34 0.49
N VAL A 73 2.37 3.01 -0.81
CA VAL A 73 3.14 3.79 -1.79
C VAL A 73 2.65 5.23 -1.96
N LEU A 74 1.39 5.52 -1.60
CA LEU A 74 0.83 6.87 -1.70
C LEU A 74 1.54 7.87 -0.79
N ALA A 75 2.01 7.44 0.38
CA ALA A 75 2.70 8.31 1.32
C ALA A 75 4.00 8.89 0.73
N PRO A 76 4.99 8.08 0.28
CA PRO A 76 6.20 8.62 -0.34
C PRO A 76 5.91 9.36 -1.66
N LEU A 77 4.93 8.94 -2.46
CA LEU A 77 4.55 9.66 -3.68
C LEU A 77 3.98 11.05 -3.39
N ALA A 78 3.07 11.16 -2.42
CA ALA A 78 2.50 12.44 -2.01
C ALA A 78 3.56 13.36 -1.40
N PHE A 79 4.45 12.82 -0.54
CA PHE A 79 5.53 13.60 0.06
C PHE A 79 6.51 14.13 -0.99
N ARG A 80 6.94 13.29 -1.92
CA ARG A 80 7.80 13.69 -3.04
C ARG A 80 7.16 14.78 -3.89
N THR A 81 5.85 14.69 -4.14
CA THR A 81 5.14 15.59 -5.05
C THR A 81 4.87 16.96 -4.42
N TYR A 82 4.44 16.99 -3.16
CA TYR A 82 3.97 18.22 -2.51
C TYR A 82 4.96 18.85 -1.54
N TYR A 83 5.97 18.10 -1.09
CA TYR A 83 6.95 18.55 -0.09
C TYR A 83 8.40 18.36 -0.57
N PRO A 84 8.80 18.97 -1.72
CA PRO A 84 10.11 18.74 -2.33
C PRO A 84 11.31 19.18 -1.45
N GLY A 85 11.10 20.03 -0.45
CA GLY A 85 12.12 20.44 0.52
C GLY A 85 12.48 19.40 1.58
N HIS A 86 11.65 18.38 1.80
CA HIS A 86 11.81 17.40 2.88
C HIS A 86 12.35 16.06 2.36
N ARG A 87 13.57 16.08 1.82
CA ARG A 87 14.22 14.90 1.21
C ARG A 87 14.40 13.75 2.19
N LEU A 88 14.80 14.03 3.43
CA LEU A 88 14.97 13.01 4.47
C LEU A 88 13.66 12.27 4.75
N SER A 89 12.56 12.99 4.97
CA SER A 89 11.24 12.41 5.20
C SER A 89 10.78 11.55 4.02
N THR A 90 11.05 12.00 2.79
CA THR A 90 10.74 11.22 1.58
C THR A 90 11.51 9.90 1.56
N TRP A 91 12.82 9.92 1.85
CA TRP A 91 13.63 8.70 1.94
C TRP A 91 13.17 7.75 3.04
N VAL A 92 12.84 8.27 4.23
CA VAL A 92 12.30 7.46 5.34
C VAL A 92 11.00 6.76 4.93
N LEU A 93 10.11 7.46 4.21
CA LEU A 93 8.86 6.87 3.72
C LEU A 93 9.10 5.78 2.66
N TRP A 94 10.09 5.94 1.79
CA TRP A 94 10.48 4.89 0.83
C TRP A 94 11.07 3.66 1.54
N LEU A 95 11.90 3.86 2.56
CA LEU A 95 12.45 2.77 3.36
C LEU A 95 11.34 2.05 4.16
N ALA A 96 10.39 2.80 4.72
CA ALA A 96 9.23 2.24 5.41
C ALA A 96 8.35 1.42 4.47
N LEU A 97 8.11 1.89 3.25
CA LEU A 97 7.42 1.13 2.20
C LEU A 97 8.17 -0.17 1.88
N ALA A 98 9.49 -0.09 1.63
CA ALA A 98 10.28 -1.26 1.31
C ALA A 98 10.25 -2.31 2.44
N HIS A 99 10.41 -1.87 3.69
CA HIS A 99 10.30 -2.72 4.87
C HIS A 99 8.91 -3.37 4.98
N ALA A 100 7.83 -2.60 4.77
CA ALA A 100 6.48 -3.12 4.82
C ALA A 100 6.22 -4.16 3.71
N CYS A 101 6.71 -3.92 2.49
CA CYS A 101 6.64 -4.90 1.40
C CYS A 101 7.40 -6.18 1.73
N VAL A 102 8.61 -6.08 2.29
CA VAL A 102 9.38 -7.26 2.70
C VAL A 102 8.64 -8.04 3.79
N LYS A 103 8.09 -7.34 4.78
CA LYS A 103 7.33 -7.96 5.87
C LYS A 103 6.10 -8.71 5.36
N ASP A 104 5.33 -8.16 4.43
CA ASP A 104 4.15 -8.83 3.85
C ASP A 104 4.53 -10.11 3.10
N VAL A 105 5.67 -10.12 2.42
CA VAL A 105 6.18 -11.32 1.72
C VAL A 105 6.67 -12.37 2.73
N VAL A 106 7.40 -11.95 3.77
CA VAL A 106 7.93 -12.84 4.82
C VAL A 106 6.81 -13.43 5.67
N ASP A 107 5.76 -12.66 5.96
CA ASP A 107 4.58 -13.13 6.70
C ASP A 107 3.60 -13.93 5.80
N GLU A 108 4.04 -14.27 4.58
CA GLU A 108 3.33 -15.06 3.57
C GLU A 108 1.91 -14.52 3.33
N GLN A 109 1.78 -13.19 3.23
CA GLN A 109 0.48 -12.56 2.94
C GLN A 109 0.26 -12.41 1.44
N HIS A 110 1.33 -12.11 0.70
CA HIS A 110 1.32 -11.85 -0.74
C HIS A 110 2.63 -12.32 -1.37
N TYR A 111 2.62 -12.62 -2.66
CA TYR A 111 3.86 -12.80 -3.40
C TYR A 111 4.61 -11.47 -3.58
N SER A 112 5.93 -11.55 -3.75
CA SER A 112 6.77 -10.39 -4.02
C SER A 112 6.35 -9.66 -5.31
N VAL A 113 5.88 -10.41 -6.31
CA VAL A 113 5.36 -9.84 -7.56
C VAL A 113 4.10 -8.99 -7.32
N ASP A 114 3.25 -9.39 -6.37
CA ASP A 114 1.99 -8.67 -6.09
C ASP A 114 2.28 -7.33 -5.41
N MET A 115 3.28 -7.30 -4.53
CA MET A 115 3.76 -6.07 -3.89
C MET A 115 4.45 -5.15 -4.89
N LEU A 116 5.27 -5.69 -5.80
CA LEU A 116 5.91 -4.91 -6.85
C LEU A 116 4.89 -4.30 -7.81
N LEU A 117 3.94 -5.12 -8.28
CA LEU A 117 2.86 -4.67 -9.16
C LEU A 117 2.00 -3.61 -8.47
N ALA A 118 1.73 -3.79 -7.18
CA ALA A 118 1.04 -2.80 -6.36
C ALA A 118 1.71 -1.41 -6.42
N VAL A 119 3.01 -1.36 -6.18
CA VAL A 119 3.80 -0.13 -6.21
C VAL A 119 3.82 0.49 -7.61
N VAL A 120 4.11 -0.29 -8.65
CA VAL A 120 4.27 0.20 -10.03
C VAL A 120 2.96 0.71 -10.59
N VAL A 121 1.88 -0.07 -10.50
CA VAL A 121 0.57 0.31 -11.05
C VAL A 121 0.02 1.51 -10.29
N THR A 122 0.11 1.56 -8.96
CA THR A 122 -0.35 2.73 -8.21
C THR A 122 0.49 3.97 -8.53
N TRP A 123 1.80 3.84 -8.78
CA TRP A 123 2.60 4.96 -9.26
C TRP A 123 2.15 5.43 -10.65
N ALA A 124 1.88 4.51 -11.59
CA ALA A 124 1.35 4.87 -12.90
C ALA A 124 -0.01 5.59 -12.79
N VAL A 125 -0.91 5.12 -11.93
CA VAL A 125 -2.19 5.79 -11.65
C VAL A 125 -1.96 7.17 -11.02
N TRP A 126 -1.03 7.29 -10.08
CA TRP A 126 -0.67 8.57 -9.48
C TRP A 126 -0.23 9.57 -10.55
N ASP A 127 0.66 9.15 -11.45
CA ASP A 127 1.19 9.97 -12.54
C ASP A 127 0.08 10.37 -13.52
N TRP A 128 -0.76 9.42 -13.92
CA TRP A 128 -1.95 9.68 -14.75
C TRP A 128 -2.90 10.72 -14.12
N LEU A 129 -3.02 10.73 -12.80
CA LEU A 129 -3.84 11.68 -12.05
C LEU A 129 -3.12 12.99 -11.69
N ALA A 130 -1.99 13.31 -12.32
CA ALA A 130 -1.25 14.55 -12.08
C ALA A 130 -2.09 15.83 -12.31
N TRP A 131 -3.06 15.77 -13.21
CA TRP A 131 -3.94 16.89 -13.53
C TRP A 131 -4.99 17.19 -12.45
N VAL A 132 -5.37 16.22 -11.60
CA VAL A 132 -6.46 16.36 -10.60
C VAL A 132 -6.06 17.24 -9.42
N TYR A 133 -4.76 17.41 -9.20
CA TYR A 133 -4.22 18.35 -8.21
C TYR A 133 -2.77 18.66 -8.57
N PRO A 134 -2.52 19.71 -9.38
CA PRO A 134 -1.18 20.07 -9.82
C PRO A 134 -0.30 20.49 -8.64
N ALA A 135 0.97 20.07 -8.64
CA ALA A 135 1.91 20.41 -7.56
C ALA A 135 2.22 21.92 -7.45
N GLY A 136 2.00 22.68 -8.54
CA GLY A 136 2.22 24.13 -8.58
C GLY A 136 1.15 24.95 -7.86
N GLU A 137 -0.04 24.38 -7.64
CA GLU A 137 -1.16 25.06 -6.99
C GLU A 137 -1.15 24.78 -5.49
N SER A 138 -0.37 25.58 -4.75
CA SER A 138 -0.39 25.55 -3.30
C SER A 138 -1.58 26.36 -2.77
N VAL A 139 -2.64 25.69 -2.33
CA VAL A 139 -3.79 26.32 -1.65
C VAL A 139 -3.39 26.88 -0.28
N LEU A 140 -2.35 26.30 0.34
CA LEU A 140 -1.82 26.80 1.60
C LEU A 140 -0.98 28.07 1.36
N PRO A 141 -1.13 29.12 2.19
CA PRO A 141 -0.31 30.32 2.10
C PRO A 141 1.16 29.94 2.19
N ARG A 142 1.95 30.35 1.21
CA ARG A 142 3.39 30.15 1.25
C ARG A 142 3.95 31.05 2.36
N ARG A 143 4.79 30.50 3.24
CA ARG A 143 5.46 31.26 4.30
C ARG A 143 6.19 32.47 3.67
N PRO A 144 6.03 33.70 4.20
CA PRO A 144 6.74 34.86 3.69
C PRO A 144 8.26 34.64 3.73
N LEU A 145 8.97 35.08 2.68
CA LEU A 145 10.43 35.05 2.68
C LEU A 145 10.97 35.88 3.85
N GLY A 146 11.84 35.29 4.68
CA GLY A 146 12.45 35.97 5.83
C GLY A 146 11.72 35.81 7.17
N SER A 147 10.58 35.12 7.23
CA SER A 147 9.95 34.78 8.52
C SER A 147 10.87 33.86 9.35
N PRO A 148 11.09 34.15 10.66
CA PRO A 148 11.92 33.31 11.52
C PRO A 148 11.38 31.87 11.56
N PRO A 149 12.23 30.84 11.75
CA PRO A 149 11.77 29.45 11.88
C PRO A 149 10.70 29.33 12.96
N ASP A 150 9.66 28.53 12.71
CA ASP A 150 8.60 28.30 13.71
C ASP A 150 9.25 27.73 14.97
N ARG A 151 8.89 28.28 16.13
CA ARG A 151 9.39 27.76 17.40
C ARG A 151 8.83 26.37 17.60
N LEU A 152 9.71 25.37 17.58
CA LEU A 152 9.37 24.00 17.93
C LEU A 152 9.00 23.96 19.42
N ASN A 153 7.76 23.57 19.74
CA ASN A 153 7.35 23.37 21.12
C ASN A 153 8.02 22.09 21.65
N PRO A 154 8.91 22.18 22.66
CA PRO A 154 9.64 21.02 23.17
C PRO A 154 8.71 19.93 23.71
N GLY A 155 7.53 20.29 24.23
CA GLY A 155 6.53 19.33 24.66
C GLY A 155 5.95 18.52 23.50
N VAL A 156 5.70 19.15 22.35
CA VAL A 156 5.20 18.48 21.14
C VAL A 156 6.29 17.58 20.55
N VAL A 157 7.53 18.06 20.50
CA VAL A 157 8.67 17.25 20.04
C VAL A 157 8.87 16.03 20.94
N GLY A 158 8.84 16.23 22.26
CA GLY A 158 8.90 15.14 23.24
C GLY A 158 7.78 14.11 23.05
N LEU A 159 6.54 14.57 22.85
CA LEU A 159 5.40 13.70 22.56
C LEU A 159 5.61 12.89 21.28
N ILE A 160 6.07 13.53 20.20
CA ILE A 160 6.36 12.85 18.92
C ILE A 160 7.43 11.77 19.13
N LEU A 161 8.52 12.09 19.84
CA LEU A 161 9.58 11.13 20.12
C LEU A 161 9.10 9.95 20.96
N VAL A 162 8.26 10.19 21.97
CA VAL A 162 7.64 9.13 22.79
C VAL A 162 6.72 8.25 21.93
N CYS A 163 5.86 8.84 21.10
CA CYS A 163 5.00 8.08 20.20
C CYS A 163 5.80 7.23 19.21
N LEU A 164 6.89 7.77 18.65
CA LEU A 164 7.79 7.03 17.77
C LEU A 164 8.53 5.91 18.49
N ALA A 165 8.97 6.13 19.73
CA ALA A 165 9.61 5.10 20.55
C ALA A 165 8.64 3.96 20.88
N ILE A 166 7.41 4.29 21.31
CA ILE A 166 6.35 3.30 21.56
C ILE A 166 6.04 2.52 20.29
N ALA A 167 5.82 3.21 19.16
CA ALA A 167 5.56 2.57 17.88
C ALA A 167 6.73 1.65 17.47
N GLY A 168 7.97 2.09 17.67
CA GLY A 168 9.16 1.28 17.45
C GLY A 168 9.19 0.02 18.32
N VAL A 169 8.88 0.14 19.62
CA VAL A 169 8.80 -1.01 20.53
C VAL A 169 7.67 -1.97 20.16
N ILE A 170 6.51 -1.50 19.72
CA ILE A 170 5.40 -2.37 19.28
C ILE A 170 5.79 -3.10 17.98
N VAL A 171 6.38 -2.38 17.03
CA VAL A 171 6.73 -2.93 15.72
C VAL A 171 7.90 -3.92 15.82
N ILE A 172 8.89 -3.64 16.68
CA ILE A 172 10.09 -4.47 16.86
C ILE A 172 9.86 -5.56 17.91
N GLY A 173 9.19 -5.23 19.02
CA GLY A 173 8.96 -6.10 20.17
C GLY A 173 7.72 -6.99 20.07
N GLY A 174 6.80 -6.72 19.14
CA GLY A 174 5.61 -7.57 18.91
C GLY A 174 5.89 -8.93 18.24
N LYS A 175 7.16 -9.29 18.05
CA LYS A 175 7.63 -10.61 17.59
C LYS A 175 8.53 -11.31 18.63
N ALA A 176 8.21 -11.17 19.92
CA ALA A 176 8.73 -12.04 20.98
C ALA A 176 7.60 -12.93 21.50
#